data_AF-A0A968K757-F1
#
_entry.id   AF-A0A968K757-F1
#
_cell.length_a   1.000
_cell.length_b   1.000
_cell.length_c   1.000
_cell.angle_alpha   90.00
_cell.angle_beta   90.00
_cell.angle_gamma   90.00
#
_symmetry.space_group_name_H-M   'P 1'
#
loop_
_entity.id
_entity.type
_entity.pdbx_description
1 polymer ?
#
loop_
_entity_poly.entity_id
_entity_poly.type
_entity_poly.pdbx_seq_one_letter_code
_entity_poly.pdbx_strand_id
1 'polypeptide(L)'
;MSYLFSKRTLVQYFEQQKINLQAEVENSDPNYLLRVSESDFQEYLVSRYGLETPRLFGDQIYQHEPKDADISIKRDDPRFISMGPNAWLKPSHTKIRGTAITISIPFEGNAELFKYQPSTFTDIPPQGKIVNQEIQLMYQLIRPDVEELTRRYSQDLGKIKKYLSWVARDVAAFNQSLPQFAQDLITRRKQKLLEDRNMSAALGIPIKRREDAPRTYAVPSVRRKPMAERPKV
;
A
#
# COMPACT_ATOMS: atom_id res chain seq x y z
N MET A 1 -3.11 9.48 -16.06
CA MET A 1 -2.42 8.50 -15.19
C MET A 1 -1.76 9.24 -14.05
N SER A 2 -1.49 8.58 -12.93
CA SER A 2 -0.79 9.17 -11.78
C SER A 2 0.56 8.50 -11.58
N TYR A 3 1.50 9.21 -10.95
CA TYR A 3 2.72 8.60 -10.48
C TYR A 3 2.42 7.61 -9.35
N LEU A 4 3.02 6.41 -9.45
CA LEU A 4 3.09 5.43 -8.39
C LEU A 4 4.27 5.78 -7.48
N PHE A 5 4.20 5.37 -6.22
CA PHE A 5 5.26 5.53 -5.21
C PHE A 5 5.68 6.99 -4.99
N SER A 6 4.75 7.94 -5.03
CA SER A 6 5.09 9.38 -4.99
C SER A 6 4.17 10.27 -4.16
N LYS A 7 3.08 9.74 -3.58
CA LYS A 7 2.10 10.60 -2.88
C LYS A 7 2.57 11.02 -1.49
N ARG A 8 3.19 10.10 -0.75
CA ARG A 8 3.72 10.28 0.61
C ARG A 8 4.93 9.36 0.79
N THR A 9 5.68 9.50 1.87
CA THR A 9 6.81 8.61 2.14
C THR A 9 6.37 7.36 2.90
N LEU A 10 7.05 6.24 2.65
CA LEU A 10 6.76 4.97 3.30
C LEU A 10 7.10 5.02 4.80
N VAL A 11 8.12 5.79 5.18
CA VAL A 11 8.48 6.05 6.59
C VAL A 11 7.30 6.67 7.36
N GLN A 12 6.62 7.67 6.79
CA GLN A 12 5.44 8.28 7.44
C GLN A 12 4.31 7.27 7.63
N TYR A 13 4.14 6.34 6.68
CA TYR A 13 3.13 5.29 6.81
C TYR A 13 3.46 4.32 7.95
N PHE A 14 4.71 3.91 8.09
CA PHE A 14 5.17 3.05 9.19
C PHE A 14 4.98 3.70 10.56
N GLU A 15 5.33 4.98 10.69
CA GLU A 15 5.11 5.71 11.94
C GLU A 15 3.63 5.83 12.29
N GLN A 16 2.77 6.08 11.29
CA GLN A 16 1.33 6.08 11.51
C GLN A 16 0.80 4.72 11.99
N GLN A 17 1.33 3.61 11.45
CA GLN A 17 0.95 2.27 11.93
C GLN A 17 1.40 2.01 13.36
N LYS A 18 2.61 2.46 13.75
CA LYS A 18 3.08 2.36 15.14
C LYS A 18 2.21 3.19 16.10
N ILE A 19 1.83 4.40 15.72
CA ILE A 19 0.92 5.25 16.51
C ILE A 19 -0.42 4.56 16.69
N ASN A 20 -0.99 3.99 15.62
CA ASN A 20 -2.26 3.28 15.69
C ASN A 20 -2.16 2.03 16.57
N LEU A 21 -1.06 1.28 16.50
CA LEU A 21 -0.79 0.12 17.35
C LEU A 21 -0.71 0.52 18.82
N GLN A 22 0.05 1.58 19.12
CA GLN A 22 0.15 2.13 20.47
C GLN A 22 -1.23 2.55 21.01
N ALA A 23 -2.02 3.26 20.21
CA ALA A 23 -3.37 3.66 20.60
C ALA A 23 -4.28 2.44 20.87
N GLU A 24 -4.16 1.36 20.11
CA GLU A 24 -4.93 0.13 20.37
C GLU A 24 -4.53 -0.52 21.71
N VAL A 25 -3.24 -0.56 22.04
CA VAL A 25 -2.76 -1.05 23.34
C VAL A 25 -3.23 -0.16 24.49
N GLU A 26 -3.16 1.16 24.33
CA GLU A 26 -3.53 2.12 25.40
C GLU A 26 -5.02 2.11 25.71
N ASN A 27 -5.86 2.03 24.67
CA ASN A 27 -7.32 2.03 24.76
C ASN A 27 -7.93 0.63 25.04
N SER A 28 -7.10 -0.41 25.07
CA SER A 28 -7.56 -1.76 25.45
C SER A 28 -8.02 -1.81 26.90
N ASP A 29 -9.04 -2.64 27.18
CA ASP A 29 -9.58 -2.78 28.52
C ASP A 29 -8.50 -3.27 29.52
N PRO A 30 -8.34 -2.60 30.68
CA PRO A 30 -7.35 -2.98 31.67
C PRO A 30 -7.48 -4.40 32.22
N ASN A 31 -8.70 -4.90 32.41
CA ASN A 31 -8.92 -6.26 32.93
C ASN A 31 -8.56 -7.31 31.89
N TYR A 32 -8.89 -7.05 30.63
CA TYR A 32 -8.50 -7.90 29.51
C TYR A 32 -6.98 -7.97 29.38
N LEU A 33 -6.29 -6.82 29.35
CA LEU A 33 -4.83 -6.78 29.22
C LEU A 33 -4.11 -7.55 30.33
N LEU A 34 -4.59 -7.47 31.57
CA LEU A 34 -3.97 -8.19 32.68
C LEU A 34 -4.21 -9.71 32.64
N ARG A 35 -5.20 -10.19 31.88
CA ARG A 35 -5.54 -11.62 31.77
C ARG A 35 -4.98 -12.28 30.52
N VAL A 36 -4.91 -11.57 29.40
CA VAL A 36 -4.43 -12.12 28.13
C VAL A 36 -2.93 -12.40 28.19
N SER A 37 -2.47 -13.47 27.53
CA SER A 37 -1.05 -13.71 27.35
C SER A 37 -0.39 -12.56 26.58
N GLU A 38 0.84 -12.19 26.95
CA GLU A 38 1.61 -11.20 26.18
C GLU A 38 1.93 -11.72 24.78
N SER A 39 2.27 -13.00 24.65
CA SER A 39 2.56 -13.65 23.35
C SER A 39 1.37 -13.56 22.40
N ASP A 40 0.18 -13.95 22.87
CA ASP A 40 -1.00 -14.06 22.01
C ASP A 40 -1.46 -12.67 21.55
N PHE A 41 -1.37 -11.68 22.44
CA PHE A 41 -1.73 -10.31 22.10
C PHE A 41 -0.69 -9.66 21.18
N GLN A 42 0.60 -9.95 21.37
CA GLN A 42 1.66 -9.54 20.46
C GLN A 42 1.46 -10.14 19.07
N GLU A 43 1.20 -11.44 18.95
CA GLU A 43 0.91 -12.11 17.67
C GLU A 43 -0.29 -11.48 16.95
N TYR A 44 -1.35 -11.18 17.70
CA TYR A 44 -2.51 -10.48 17.18
C TYR A 44 -2.15 -9.08 16.62
N LEU A 45 -1.39 -8.27 17.37
CA LEU A 45 -0.97 -6.94 16.93
C LEU A 45 -0.06 -7.02 15.71
N VAL A 46 0.92 -7.93 15.70
CA VAL A 46 1.83 -8.14 14.56
C VAL A 46 1.05 -8.59 13.33
N SER A 47 0.08 -9.50 13.48
CA SER A 47 -0.77 -9.93 12.36
C SER A 47 -1.66 -8.81 11.83
N ARG A 48 -2.12 -7.90 12.69
CA ARG A 48 -3.03 -6.81 12.32
C ARG A 48 -2.31 -5.65 11.66
N TYR A 49 -1.18 -5.24 12.22
CA TYR A 49 -0.40 -4.08 11.77
C TYR A 49 0.73 -4.44 10.80
N GLY A 50 1.03 -5.73 10.65
CA GLY A 50 1.96 -6.26 9.65
C GLY A 50 1.50 -5.96 8.23
N LEU A 51 2.46 -5.55 7.40
CA LEU A 51 2.23 -5.15 6.02
C LEU A 51 2.67 -6.24 5.04
N GLU A 52 1.88 -6.46 4.01
CA GLU A 52 2.20 -7.38 2.92
C GLU A 52 2.57 -6.58 1.67
N THR A 53 3.83 -6.71 1.25
CA THR A 53 4.33 -6.05 0.04
C THR A 53 3.60 -6.57 -1.20
N PRO A 54 3.24 -5.70 -2.16
CA PRO A 54 2.59 -6.15 -3.37
C PRO A 54 3.48 -7.07 -4.21
N ARG A 55 2.95 -8.20 -4.63
CA ARG A 55 3.61 -9.14 -5.54
C ARG A 55 2.86 -9.21 -6.86
N LEU A 56 3.57 -8.96 -7.96
CA LEU A 56 2.97 -8.99 -9.30
C LEU A 56 2.84 -10.43 -9.82
N PHE A 57 1.74 -10.73 -10.49
CA PHE A 57 1.52 -11.97 -11.23
C PHE A 57 1.91 -11.78 -12.69
N GLY A 58 3.19 -12.03 -12.99
CA GLY A 58 3.76 -11.80 -14.33
C GLY A 58 3.19 -12.70 -15.43
N ASP A 59 2.63 -13.85 -15.05
CA ASP A 59 2.01 -14.86 -15.89
C ASP A 59 0.54 -14.56 -16.21
N GLN A 60 -0.10 -13.62 -15.49
CA GLN A 60 -1.51 -13.29 -15.61
C GLN A 60 -1.73 -11.89 -16.23
N ILE A 61 -0.71 -11.35 -16.88
CA ILE A 61 -0.79 -10.05 -17.53
C ILE A 61 -1.65 -10.17 -18.78
N TYR A 62 -2.61 -9.26 -18.92
CA TYR A 62 -3.49 -9.24 -20.08
C TYR A 62 -3.67 -7.83 -20.63
N GLN A 63 -4.05 -7.77 -21.90
CA GLN A 63 -4.37 -6.54 -22.60
C GLN A 63 -5.88 -6.37 -22.70
N HIS A 64 -6.36 -5.15 -22.48
CA HIS A 64 -7.75 -4.78 -22.78
C HIS A 64 -7.93 -4.58 -24.30
N GLU A 65 -9.18 -4.62 -24.75
CA GLU A 65 -9.51 -4.25 -26.13
C GLU A 65 -8.97 -2.84 -26.45
N PRO A 66 -8.27 -2.68 -27.59
CA PRO A 66 -7.80 -1.37 -28.03
C PRO A 66 -8.98 -0.41 -28.20
N LYS A 67 -8.80 0.84 -27.77
CA LYS A 67 -9.84 1.88 -27.88
C LYS A 67 -9.35 3.04 -28.73
N ASP A 68 -10.22 3.59 -29.57
CA ASP A 68 -9.94 4.84 -30.25
C ASP A 68 -9.80 5.98 -29.25
N ALA A 69 -8.80 6.82 -29.45
CA ALA A 69 -8.50 7.95 -28.58
C ALA A 69 -8.09 9.18 -29.39
N ASP A 70 -8.56 10.36 -28.96
CA ASP A 70 -8.07 11.64 -29.47
C ASP A 70 -6.80 12.02 -28.71
N ILE A 71 -5.66 11.87 -29.38
CA ILE A 71 -4.35 12.20 -28.83
C ILE A 71 -4.03 13.64 -29.15
N SER A 72 -3.91 14.47 -28.11
CA SER A 72 -3.45 15.86 -28.24
C SER A 72 -1.93 15.89 -28.34
N ILE A 73 -1.42 16.43 -29.44
CA ILE A 73 0.02 16.59 -29.69
C ILE A 73 0.34 18.08 -29.70
N LYS A 74 1.38 18.46 -28.96
CA LYS A 74 1.92 19.82 -28.95
C LYS A 74 3.08 19.94 -29.93
N ARG A 75 3.38 21.17 -30.37
CA ARG A 75 4.44 21.46 -31.37
C ARG A 75 5.84 20.97 -30.96
N ASP A 76 6.09 20.94 -29.66
CA ASP A 76 7.31 20.50 -28.97
C ASP A 76 7.39 18.98 -28.77
N ASP A 77 6.36 18.23 -29.17
CA ASP A 77 6.37 16.77 -29.15
C ASP A 77 7.16 16.21 -30.36
N PRO A 78 8.11 15.26 -30.17
CA PRO A 78 8.84 14.64 -31.28
C PRO A 78 7.93 14.01 -32.35
N ARG A 79 6.72 13.59 -31.95
CA ARG A 79 5.71 13.02 -32.84
C ARG A 79 5.07 14.08 -33.76
N PHE A 80 5.12 15.36 -33.39
CA PHE A 80 4.60 16.47 -34.19
C PHE A 80 5.40 16.64 -35.49
N ILE A 81 6.73 16.54 -35.42
CA ILE A 81 7.62 16.64 -36.60
C ILE A 81 7.43 15.44 -37.54
N SER A 82 7.05 14.28 -36.99
CA SER A 82 6.76 13.05 -37.74
C SER A 82 5.38 13.04 -38.43
N MET A 83 4.60 14.12 -38.34
CA MET A 83 3.29 14.26 -39.01
C MET A 83 3.38 14.52 -40.52
N GLY A 84 4.58 14.55 -41.08
CA GLY A 84 4.85 14.71 -42.50
C GLY A 84 5.25 16.15 -42.88
N PRO A 85 5.51 16.39 -44.18
CA PRO A 85 6.14 17.61 -44.69
C PRO A 85 5.29 18.88 -44.55
N ASN A 86 4.14 18.86 -43.90
CA ASN A 86 3.31 20.05 -43.63
C ASN A 86 3.08 20.26 -42.12
N ALA A 87 3.82 19.56 -41.25
CA ALA A 87 3.65 19.62 -39.80
C ALA A 87 3.78 21.06 -39.25
N TRP A 88 4.68 21.87 -39.81
CA TRP A 88 4.90 23.26 -39.39
C TRP A 88 3.71 24.21 -39.63
N LEU A 89 2.80 23.84 -40.56
CA LEU A 89 1.57 24.58 -40.88
C LEU A 89 0.42 24.26 -39.91
N LYS A 90 0.55 23.23 -39.06
CA LYS A 90 -0.50 22.86 -38.11
C LYS A 90 -0.50 23.76 -36.87
N PRO A 91 -1.66 23.96 -36.21
CA PRO A 91 -1.76 24.68 -34.95
C PRO A 91 -0.83 24.08 -33.89
N SER A 92 -0.39 24.92 -32.94
CA SER A 92 0.52 24.54 -31.85
C SER A 92 0.03 23.36 -31.00
N HIS A 93 -1.28 23.08 -31.04
CA HIS A 93 -1.91 21.86 -30.54
C HIS A 93 -2.81 21.25 -31.62
N THR A 94 -2.61 19.97 -31.93
CA THR A 94 -3.50 19.23 -32.85
C THR A 94 -3.98 17.94 -32.19
N LYS A 95 -5.26 17.63 -32.32
CA LYS A 95 -5.81 16.33 -31.94
C LYS A 95 -5.73 15.38 -33.13
N ILE A 96 -5.20 14.18 -32.91
CA ILE A 96 -5.12 13.13 -33.92
C ILE A 96 -5.84 11.90 -33.38
N ARG A 97 -6.59 11.23 -34.26
CA ARG A 97 -7.09 9.89 -33.98
C ARG A 97 -5.92 8.93 -33.81
N GLY A 98 -5.89 8.24 -32.68
CA GLY A 98 -4.95 7.16 -32.42
C GLY A 98 -5.62 6.08 -31.60
N THR A 99 -4.81 5.16 -31.10
CA THR A 99 -5.27 4.00 -30.34
C THR A 99 -4.70 4.06 -28.92
N ALA A 100 -5.56 3.86 -27.94
CA ALA A 100 -5.20 3.63 -26.55
C ALA A 100 -5.17 2.13 -26.27
N ILE A 101 -4.01 1.63 -25.85
CA ILE A 101 -3.81 0.25 -25.40
C ILE A 101 -3.64 0.27 -23.89
N THR A 102 -4.41 -0.54 -23.18
CA THR A 102 -4.29 -0.67 -21.72
C THR A 102 -3.86 -2.09 -21.37
N ILE A 103 -2.77 -2.21 -20.63
CA ILE A 103 -2.23 -3.47 -20.14
C ILE A 103 -2.46 -3.53 -18.63
N SER A 104 -3.06 -4.62 -18.16
CA SER A 104 -3.32 -4.85 -16.73
C SER A 104 -2.38 -5.89 -16.17
N ILE A 105 -1.79 -5.56 -15.03
CA ILE A 105 -0.84 -6.40 -14.30
C ILE A 105 -1.48 -6.73 -12.95
N PRO A 106 -2.05 -7.92 -12.78
CA PRO A 106 -2.58 -8.36 -11.50
C PRO A 106 -1.49 -8.46 -10.44
N PHE A 107 -1.86 -8.24 -9.18
CA PHE A 107 -0.98 -8.41 -8.03
C PHE A 107 -1.72 -8.97 -6.82
N GLU A 108 -1.00 -9.32 -5.77
CA GLU A 108 -1.54 -9.61 -4.43
C GLU A 108 -0.86 -8.72 -3.38
N GLY A 109 -1.42 -8.62 -2.18
CA GLY A 109 -0.88 -7.80 -1.08
C GLY A 109 -1.52 -6.41 -0.97
N ASN A 110 -0.87 -5.50 -0.25
CA ASN A 110 -1.47 -4.22 0.10
C ASN A 110 -1.31 -3.15 -1.00
N ALA A 111 -2.40 -2.88 -1.75
CA ALA A 111 -2.44 -1.90 -2.83
C ALA A 111 -2.08 -0.46 -2.41
N GLU A 112 -2.28 -0.10 -1.14
CA GLU A 112 -1.93 1.23 -0.64
C GLU A 112 -0.43 1.51 -0.75
N LEU A 113 0.41 0.47 -0.71
CA LEU A 113 1.87 0.61 -0.81
C LEU A 113 2.33 1.21 -2.15
N PHE A 114 1.52 1.10 -3.22
CA PHE A 114 1.79 1.81 -4.48
C PHE A 114 1.65 3.33 -4.40
N LYS A 115 1.14 3.88 -3.30
CA LYS A 115 1.03 5.33 -3.10
C LYS A 115 2.28 5.90 -2.40
N TYR A 116 3.04 5.06 -1.72
CA TYR A 116 4.11 5.50 -0.83
C TYR A 116 5.48 5.34 -1.48
N GLN A 117 6.30 6.37 -1.38
CA GLN A 117 7.67 6.39 -1.86
C GLN A 117 8.58 5.61 -0.89
N PRO A 118 9.30 4.58 -1.34
CA PRO A 118 10.29 3.88 -0.52
C PRO A 118 11.47 4.78 -0.10
N SER A 119 12.27 4.30 0.85
CA SER A 119 13.47 4.98 1.37
C SER A 119 14.51 5.25 0.27
N THR A 120 14.59 4.33 -0.70
CA THR A 120 15.40 4.44 -1.92
C THR A 120 14.49 4.69 -3.11
N PHE A 121 14.77 5.70 -3.93
CA PHE A 121 13.93 6.05 -5.08
C PHE A 121 14.76 6.61 -6.24
N THR A 122 14.13 6.74 -7.41
CA THR A 122 14.68 7.47 -8.57
C THR A 122 13.88 8.74 -8.85
N ASP A 123 14.47 9.69 -9.59
CA ASP A 123 13.83 10.98 -9.91
C ASP A 123 12.55 10.84 -10.73
N ILE A 124 12.43 9.76 -11.53
CA ILE A 124 11.27 9.53 -12.41
C ILE A 124 10.56 8.24 -11.96
N PRO A 125 9.59 8.33 -11.04
CA PRO A 125 8.81 7.17 -10.62
C PRO A 125 7.93 6.63 -11.75
N PRO A 126 7.58 5.32 -11.71
CA PRO A 126 6.70 4.73 -12.71
C PRO A 126 5.29 5.35 -12.62
N GLN A 127 4.60 5.41 -13.75
CA GLN A 127 3.23 5.88 -13.84
C GLN A 127 2.28 4.70 -14.02
N GLY A 128 1.09 4.80 -13.45
CA GLY A 128 0.05 3.80 -13.60
C GLY A 128 -1.22 4.19 -12.87
N LYS A 129 -2.25 3.37 -13.03
CA LYS A 129 -3.48 3.47 -12.25
C LYS A 129 -3.71 2.16 -11.53
N ILE A 130 -3.90 2.22 -10.21
CA ILE A 130 -4.34 1.05 -9.44
C ILE A 130 -5.86 0.99 -9.53
N VAL A 131 -6.39 -0.13 -10.02
CA VAL A 131 -7.83 -0.41 -10.07
C VAL A 131 -8.02 -1.80 -9.47
N ASN A 132 -8.79 -1.89 -8.38
CA ASN A 132 -8.92 -3.12 -7.60
C ASN A 132 -7.53 -3.65 -7.22
N GLN A 133 -7.19 -4.87 -7.67
CA GLN A 133 -5.93 -5.54 -7.42
C GLN A 133 -5.04 -5.64 -8.67
N GLU A 134 -5.15 -4.64 -9.55
CA GLU A 134 -4.40 -4.58 -10.81
C GLU A 134 -3.74 -3.21 -11.03
N ILE A 135 -2.56 -3.23 -11.65
CA ILE A 135 -1.90 -2.04 -12.18
C ILE A 135 -2.28 -1.91 -13.65
N GLN A 136 -2.94 -0.82 -14.01
CA GLN A 136 -3.26 -0.48 -15.39
C GLN A 136 -2.23 0.50 -15.95
N LEU A 137 -1.53 0.07 -16.99
CA LEU A 137 -0.61 0.88 -17.79
C LEU A 137 -1.28 1.21 -19.12
N MET A 138 -1.41 2.50 -19.43
CA MET A 138 -2.09 2.94 -20.65
C MET A 138 -1.09 3.60 -21.61
N TYR A 139 -1.08 3.15 -22.85
CA TYR A 139 -0.22 3.64 -23.91
C TYR A 139 -1.08 4.24 -25.02
N GLN A 140 -0.74 5.46 -25.44
CA GLN A 140 -1.39 6.13 -26.55
C GLN A 140 -0.46 6.11 -27.77
N LEU A 141 -0.93 5.51 -28.86
CA LEU A 141 -0.21 5.31 -30.10
C LEU A 141 -0.92 6.04 -31.23
N ILE A 142 -0.18 6.80 -32.03
CA ILE A 142 -0.73 7.46 -33.23
C ILE A 142 -0.68 6.51 -34.43
N ARG A 143 0.32 5.64 -34.47
CA ARG A 143 0.47 4.56 -35.44
C ARG A 143 0.78 3.26 -34.69
N PRO A 144 0.31 2.10 -35.16
CA PRO A 144 0.70 0.83 -34.58
C PRO A 144 2.21 0.62 -34.70
N ASP A 145 2.89 0.51 -33.56
CA ASP A 145 4.30 0.13 -33.46
C ASP A 145 4.46 -0.83 -32.27
N VAL A 146 4.57 -2.11 -32.58
CA VAL A 146 4.63 -3.18 -31.57
C VAL A 146 5.97 -3.18 -30.86
N GLU A 147 7.07 -2.84 -31.55
CA GLU A 147 8.41 -2.83 -30.97
C GLU A 147 8.56 -1.68 -29.97
N GLU A 148 8.09 -0.48 -30.32
CA GLU A 148 8.09 0.67 -29.41
C GLU A 148 7.23 0.38 -28.18
N LEU A 149 6.02 -0.14 -28.37
CA LEU A 149 5.11 -0.48 -27.28
C LEU A 149 5.73 -1.53 -26.35
N THR A 150 6.28 -2.61 -26.90
CA THR A 150 6.91 -3.70 -26.14
C THR A 150 8.09 -3.18 -25.33
N ARG A 151 8.93 -2.32 -25.92
CA ARG A 151 10.07 -1.69 -25.24
C ARG A 151 9.61 -0.81 -24.08
N ARG A 152 8.63 0.08 -24.31
CA ARG A 152 8.09 0.99 -23.29
C ARG A 152 7.46 0.23 -22.13
N TYR A 153 6.62 -0.74 -22.47
CA TYR A 153 6.00 -1.63 -21.50
C TYR A 153 7.03 -2.38 -20.65
N SER A 154 8.05 -2.97 -21.28
CA SER A 154 9.13 -3.69 -20.57
C SER A 154 9.91 -2.77 -19.63
N GLN A 155 10.18 -1.53 -20.04
CA GLN A 155 10.85 -0.53 -19.21
C GLN A 155 9.98 -0.13 -18.01
N ASP A 156 8.69 0.14 -18.20
CA ASP A 156 7.78 0.51 -17.13
C ASP A 156 7.60 -0.63 -16.13
N LEU A 157 7.43 -1.87 -16.62
CA LEU A 157 7.37 -3.06 -15.77
C LEU A 157 8.67 -3.24 -14.97
N GLY A 158 9.82 -3.04 -15.59
CA GLY A 158 11.12 -3.09 -14.92
C GLY A 158 11.24 -2.04 -13.79
N LYS A 159 10.78 -0.81 -14.04
CA LYS A 159 10.73 0.25 -13.01
C LYS A 159 9.81 -0.13 -11.86
N ILE A 160 8.60 -0.63 -12.14
CA ILE A 160 7.65 -1.05 -11.10
C ILE A 160 8.25 -2.16 -10.24
N LYS A 161 8.83 -3.20 -10.86
CA LYS A 161 9.50 -4.29 -10.14
C LYS A 161 10.65 -3.78 -9.26
N LYS A 162 11.44 -2.83 -9.76
CA LYS A 162 12.53 -2.20 -9.00
C LYS A 162 12.02 -1.43 -7.80
N TYR A 163 10.96 -0.64 -7.94
CA TYR A 163 10.35 0.05 -6.80
C TYR A 163 9.76 -0.93 -5.79
N LEU A 164 9.10 -1.99 -6.25
CA LEU A 164 8.57 -3.03 -5.36
C LEU A 164 9.65 -3.75 -4.58
N SER A 165 10.86 -3.95 -5.14
CA SER A 165 11.96 -4.57 -4.38
C SER A 165 12.48 -3.66 -3.26
N TRP A 166 12.46 -2.33 -3.46
CA TRP A 166 12.76 -1.37 -2.40
C TRP A 166 11.67 -1.33 -1.33
N VAL A 167 10.40 -1.28 -1.74
CA VAL A 167 9.27 -1.38 -0.80
C VAL A 167 9.32 -2.68 -0.02
N ALA A 168 9.65 -3.81 -0.65
CA ALA A 168 9.78 -5.10 0.01
C ALA A 168 10.84 -5.07 1.13
N ARG A 169 11.99 -4.46 0.86
CA ARG A 169 13.06 -4.31 1.84
C ARG A 169 12.62 -3.46 3.04
N ASP A 170 12.01 -2.31 2.77
CA ASP A 170 11.56 -1.38 3.81
C ASP A 170 10.44 -2.01 4.67
N VAL A 171 9.48 -2.69 4.03
CA VAL A 171 8.39 -3.40 4.71
C VAL A 171 8.92 -4.57 5.53
N ALA A 172 9.89 -5.33 5.02
CA ALA A 172 10.52 -6.41 5.77
C ALA A 172 11.21 -5.88 7.04
N ALA A 173 11.97 -4.78 6.94
CA ALA A 173 12.59 -4.15 8.10
C ALA A 173 11.55 -3.65 9.12
N PHE A 174 10.47 -3.03 8.65
CA PHE A 174 9.36 -2.61 9.51
C PHE A 174 8.71 -3.81 10.22
N ASN A 175 8.32 -4.84 9.49
CA ASN A 175 7.70 -6.05 10.03
C ASN A 175 8.61 -6.78 11.01
N GLN A 176 9.93 -6.76 10.81
CA GLN A 176 10.90 -7.34 11.73
C GLN A 176 10.99 -6.54 13.05
N SER A 177 10.77 -5.23 13.01
CA SER A 177 10.78 -4.38 14.21
C SER A 177 9.46 -4.42 15.02
N LEU A 178 8.35 -4.78 14.37
CA LEU A 178 7.01 -4.75 14.98
C LEU A 178 6.87 -5.64 16.23
N PRO A 179 7.36 -6.90 16.27
CA PRO A 179 7.20 -7.76 17.42
C PRO A 179 7.80 -7.17 18.69
N GLN A 180 9.05 -6.67 18.62
CA GLN A 180 9.71 -6.07 19.78
C GLN A 180 8.99 -4.79 20.23
N PHE A 181 8.60 -3.94 19.27
CA PHE A 181 7.86 -2.72 19.57
C PHE A 181 6.53 -3.00 20.27
N ALA A 182 5.78 -4.01 19.80
CA ALA A 182 4.53 -4.44 20.42
C ALA A 182 4.76 -5.01 21.83
N GLN A 183 5.79 -5.85 22.02
CA GLN A 183 6.15 -6.40 23.33
C GLN A 183 6.39 -5.28 24.33
N ASP A 184 7.26 -4.31 23.99
CA ASP A 184 7.63 -3.23 24.89
C ASP A 184 6.42 -2.36 25.29
N LEU A 185 5.46 -2.16 24.38
CA LEU A 185 4.23 -1.44 24.68
C LEU A 185 3.30 -2.23 25.61
N ILE A 186 3.11 -3.53 25.34
CA ILE A 186 2.28 -4.41 26.16
C ILE A 186 2.84 -4.47 27.59
N THR A 187 4.12 -4.79 27.74
CA THR A 187 4.78 -4.94 29.04
C THR A 187 4.69 -3.64 29.84
N ARG A 188 5.03 -2.49 29.23
CA ARG A 188 4.90 -1.17 29.90
C ARG A 188 3.46 -0.87 30.32
N ARG A 189 2.48 -1.16 29.46
CA ARG A 189 1.07 -0.91 29.76
C ARG A 189 0.58 -1.79 30.90
N LYS A 190 0.90 -3.09 30.91
CA LYS A 190 0.53 -4.01 31.99
C LYS A 190 1.17 -3.63 33.31
N GLN A 191 2.46 -3.30 33.30
CA GLN A 191 3.18 -2.87 34.50
C GLN A 191 2.51 -1.65 35.14
N LYS A 192 2.22 -0.62 34.34
CA LYS A 192 1.50 0.56 34.81
C LYS A 192 0.14 0.21 35.44
N LEU A 193 -0.63 -0.66 34.80
CA LEU A 193 -1.94 -1.10 35.32
C LEU A 193 -1.82 -1.86 36.65
N LEU A 194 -0.76 -2.64 36.84
CA LEU A 194 -0.49 -3.33 38.11
C LEU A 194 -0.07 -2.34 39.21
N GLU A 195 0.80 -1.38 38.89
CA GLU A 195 1.23 -0.31 39.80
C GLU A 195 0.03 0.54 40.26
N ASP A 196 -0.83 0.95 39.33
CA ASP A 196 -2.06 1.72 39.62
C ASP A 196 -3.00 0.91 40.56
N ARG A 197 -3.14 -0.40 40.36
CA ARG A 197 -3.95 -1.28 41.22
C ARG A 197 -3.35 -1.43 42.62
N ASN A 198 -2.06 -1.66 42.71
CA ASN A 198 -1.36 -1.81 43.98
C ASN A 198 -1.42 -0.51 44.80
N MET A 199 -1.24 0.63 44.14
CA MET A 199 -1.40 1.94 44.76
C MET A 199 -2.83 2.17 45.27
N SER A 200 -3.83 1.87 44.44
CA SER A 200 -5.24 1.99 44.87
C SER A 200 -5.59 1.06 46.03
N ALA A 201 -5.03 -0.14 46.08
CA ALA A 201 -5.24 -1.08 47.18
C ALA A 201 -4.57 -0.59 48.47
N ALA A 202 -3.36 -0.02 48.37
CA ALA A 202 -2.62 0.53 49.49
C ALA A 202 -3.31 1.73 50.16
N LEU A 203 -4.09 2.52 49.40
CA LEU A 203 -4.85 3.64 49.95
C LEU A 203 -6.00 3.21 50.89
N GLY A 204 -6.46 1.96 50.82
CA GLY A 204 -7.54 1.44 51.68
C GLY A 204 -8.92 2.09 51.47
N ILE A 205 -9.08 2.94 50.45
CA ILE A 205 -10.33 3.64 50.13
C ILE A 205 -11.20 2.73 49.25
N PRO A 206 -12.49 2.51 49.58
CA PRO A 206 -13.39 1.70 48.75
C PRO A 206 -13.55 2.29 47.34
N ILE A 207 -13.25 1.48 46.32
CA ILE A 207 -13.38 1.88 44.93
C ILE A 207 -14.85 1.85 44.52
N LYS A 208 -15.42 3.01 44.19
CA LYS A 208 -16.75 3.10 43.57
C LYS A 208 -16.69 2.50 42.16
N ARG A 209 -17.31 1.34 41.95
CA ARG A 209 -17.43 0.74 40.62
C ARG A 209 -18.25 1.65 39.71
N ARG A 210 -17.80 1.80 38.46
CA ARG A 210 -18.60 2.42 37.40
C ARG A 210 -19.66 1.42 36.92
N GLU A 211 -20.88 1.90 36.64
CA GLU A 211 -22.03 1.05 36.28
C GLU A 211 -21.92 0.44 34.87
N ASP A 212 -21.07 1.00 34.01
CA ASP A 212 -20.88 0.68 32.59
C ASP A 212 -19.75 -0.34 32.32
N ALA A 213 -19.17 -0.97 33.34
CA ALA A 213 -18.06 -1.91 33.15
C ALA A 213 -18.54 -3.28 32.58
N PRO A 214 -18.09 -3.69 31.38
CA PRO A 214 -18.52 -4.93 30.73
C PRO A 214 -17.99 -6.19 31.46
N ARG A 215 -18.84 -7.20 31.65
CA ARG A 215 -18.59 -8.38 32.51
C ARG A 215 -17.71 -9.47 31.89
N THR A 216 -17.55 -9.52 30.56
CA THR A 216 -16.75 -10.55 29.88
C THR A 216 -16.42 -10.08 28.46
N TYR A 217 -15.13 -9.89 28.16
CA TYR A 217 -14.64 -9.71 26.78
C TYR A 217 -13.99 -11.01 26.32
N ALA A 218 -14.51 -11.56 25.22
CA ALA A 218 -13.91 -12.68 24.52
C ALA A 218 -12.70 -12.19 23.71
N VAL A 219 -11.65 -13.01 23.66
CA VAL A 219 -10.46 -12.78 22.83
C VAL A 219 -10.91 -12.55 21.38
N PRO A 220 -10.49 -11.47 20.70
CA PRO A 220 -10.70 -11.34 19.26
C PRO A 220 -10.00 -12.53 18.59
N SER A 221 -10.76 -13.46 18.02
CA SER A 221 -10.19 -14.59 17.29
C SER A 221 -9.35 -14.05 16.14
N VAL A 222 -8.07 -14.42 16.08
CA VAL A 222 -7.16 -14.06 14.98
C VAL A 222 -7.69 -14.68 13.69
N ARG A 223 -8.48 -13.92 12.92
CA ARG A 223 -8.79 -14.30 11.55
C ARG A 223 -7.55 -14.01 10.71
N ARG A 224 -6.80 -15.06 10.37
CA ARG A 224 -5.77 -15.00 9.32
C ARG A 224 -6.43 -14.39 8.08
N LYS A 225 -5.80 -13.39 7.47
CA LYS A 225 -6.30 -12.78 6.23
C LYS A 225 -6.54 -13.91 5.22
N PRO A 226 -7.75 -14.05 4.66
CA PRO A 226 -7.96 -15.02 3.59
C PRO A 226 -7.05 -14.65 2.43
N MET A 227 -6.26 -15.62 1.98
CA MET A 227 -5.55 -15.53 0.71
C MET A 227 -6.63 -15.34 -0.36
N ALA A 228 -6.64 -14.18 -1.02
CA ALA A 228 -7.67 -13.86 -2.00
C ALA A 228 -7.67 -14.94 -3.08
N GLU A 229 -8.79 -15.68 -3.20
CA GLU A 229 -8.98 -16.60 -4.31
C GLU A 229 -9.10 -15.83 -5.62
N ARG A 230 -8.42 -16.36 -6.64
CA ARG A 230 -8.37 -15.78 -7.99
C ARG A 230 -9.79 -15.65 -8.56
N PRO A 231 -10.16 -14.50 -9.17
CA PRO A 231 -11.32 -14.47 -10.04
C PRO A 231 -11.06 -15.43 -11.21
N LYS A 232 -11.96 -16.38 -11.43
CA LYS A 232 -11.98 -17.17 -12.65
C LYS A 232 -12.54 -16.29 -13.77
N VAL A 233 -11.77 -16.12 -14.83
CA VAL A 233 -12.25 -15.70 -16.16
C VAL A 233 -11.79 -16.76 -17.14
#